data_AF-A0A5N3URE6-F1
#
_entry.id   AF-A0A5N3URE6-F1
#
_cell.length_a   1.000
_cell.length_b   1.000
_cell.length_c   1.000
_cell.angle_alpha   90.00
_cell.angle_beta   90.00
_cell.angle_gamma   90.00
#
_symmetry.space_group_name_H-M   'P 1'
#
loop_
_entity.id
_entity.type
_entity.pdbx_description
1 polymer ?
#
loop_
_entity_poly.entity_id
_entity_poly.type
_entity_poly.pdbx_seq_one_letter_code
_entity_poly.pdbx_strand_id
1 'polypeptide(L)'
;NVSCQCCCPVVHTCGNAASRGGWHQGPRLLMGAMGSLWKIREEMKIILNQEAKKTRSFKNYVALRKEMITAEYQRMLLLLREEEQLHLEALEQEAKEICEQLKESVLRMTQYRERLKDMYRELTAMCCKPDRELLQVLVNVLEMTDLAEMQKPQPVNPELTCWPVTGILDMLNNFRVDDILSQTMTIHHMSLSEDGDDASVMFRDEHHGTSRQPQIVESVVSWGARAFTSGRHYWELDVTHSSSWILGICKDILKTDTNISIYSEEACVLFVKKVNNHYSLFTNTPPYIQYVKRPLGRIGVFLDYDNGAVSFYDVCRGSLIYSFLPSPFSFPLKPFLCLRSL
;
A
#
# COMPACT_ATOMS: atom_id res chain seq x y z
N ASN A 1 8.43 3.21 48.41
CA ASN A 1 7.60 2.34 49.24
C ASN A 1 8.15 0.93 49.29
N VAL A 2 9.07 0.64 50.21
CA VAL A 2 9.09 -0.61 50.99
C VAL A 2 9.74 -0.26 52.32
N SER A 3 8.92 0.01 53.33
CA SER A 3 9.31 0.17 54.73
C SER A 3 9.63 -1.20 55.32
N CYS A 4 10.84 -1.39 55.83
CA CYS A 4 11.19 -2.62 56.55
C CYS A 4 10.58 -2.54 57.97
N GLN A 5 9.52 -3.30 58.17
CA GLN A 5 8.71 -3.33 59.38
C GLN A 5 9.20 -4.48 60.25
N CYS A 6 10.09 -4.20 61.22
CA CYS A 6 10.45 -5.17 62.25
C CYS A 6 9.62 -4.91 63.51
N CYS A 7 8.47 -5.56 63.61
CA CYS A 7 7.71 -5.69 64.85
C CYS A 7 8.21 -6.91 65.64
N CYS A 8 8.71 -6.69 66.86
CA CYS A 8 8.73 -7.67 67.94
C CYS A 8 8.84 -6.94 69.29
N PRO A 9 7.76 -6.84 70.09
CA PRO A 9 7.88 -6.58 71.51
C PRO A 9 7.72 -7.92 72.24
N VAL A 10 8.84 -8.56 72.60
CA VAL A 10 8.80 -9.64 73.59
C VAL A 10 9.25 -9.06 74.92
N VAL A 11 8.26 -8.79 75.77
CA VAL A 11 8.45 -8.47 77.19
C VAL A 11 8.88 -9.74 77.89
N HIS A 12 10.15 -9.82 78.29
CA HIS A 12 10.59 -10.82 79.27
C HIS A 12 10.80 -10.14 80.63
N THR A 13 9.99 -10.56 81.59
CA THR A 13 10.08 -10.26 83.01
C THR A 13 11.41 -10.79 83.58
N CYS A 14 12.22 -9.89 84.14
CA CYS A 14 13.40 -10.24 84.91
C CYS A 14 13.00 -10.85 86.27
N GLY A 15 12.97 -12.18 86.34
CA GLY A 15 12.96 -12.93 87.59
C GLY A 15 14.40 -13.23 88.05
N ASN A 16 14.78 -12.70 89.20
CA ASN A 16 16.03 -13.00 89.89
C ASN A 16 16.10 -14.49 90.28
N ALA A 17 17.00 -15.24 89.64
CA ALA A 17 17.56 -16.48 90.18
C ALA A 17 19.03 -16.57 89.75
N ALA A 18 19.91 -16.12 90.64
CA ALA A 18 21.36 -16.22 90.48
C ALA A 18 21.78 -17.70 90.52
N SER A 19 22.11 -18.26 89.35
CA SER A 19 22.93 -19.47 89.22
C SER A 19 24.33 -19.05 88.73
N ARG A 20 25.32 -19.24 89.60
CA ARG A 20 26.74 -18.90 89.37
C ARG A 20 27.34 -19.90 88.39
N GLY A 21 27.37 -19.55 87.10
CA GLY A 21 28.04 -20.32 86.05
C GLY A 21 28.14 -19.64 84.67
N GLY A 22 27.31 -18.65 84.36
CA GLY A 22 27.22 -18.06 83.01
C GLY A 22 28.17 -16.90 82.67
N TRP A 23 28.87 -16.30 83.64
CA TRP A 23 29.60 -15.04 83.45
C TRP A 23 30.97 -15.18 82.76
N HIS A 24 31.51 -16.41 82.64
CA HIS A 24 32.78 -16.68 81.96
C HIS A 24 32.63 -17.14 80.49
N GLN A 25 31.40 -17.27 79.98
CA GLN A 25 31.15 -17.65 78.58
C GLN A 25 30.90 -16.46 77.64
N GLY A 26 30.48 -15.31 78.15
CA GLY A 26 30.22 -14.10 77.34
C GLY A 26 31.38 -13.66 76.44
N PRO A 27 32.61 -13.51 76.95
CA PRO A 27 33.77 -13.12 76.13
C PRO A 27 34.11 -14.14 75.04
N ARG A 28 33.94 -15.45 75.31
CA ARG A 28 34.19 -16.51 74.32
C ARG A 28 33.15 -16.51 73.20
N LEU A 29 31.88 -16.31 73.53
CA LEU A 29 30.81 -16.16 72.55
C LEU A 29 31.02 -14.93 71.66
N LEU A 30 31.44 -13.80 72.25
CA LEU A 30 31.78 -12.58 71.51
C LEU A 30 32.95 -12.80 70.55
N MET A 31 34.04 -13.44 70.97
CA MET A 31 35.16 -13.76 70.08
C MET A 31 34.76 -14.70 68.93
N GLY A 32 33.92 -15.71 69.18
CA GLY A 32 33.38 -16.59 68.14
C GLY A 32 32.49 -15.85 67.13
N ALA A 33 31.64 -14.94 67.61
CA ALA A 33 30.82 -14.08 66.75
C ALA A 33 31.69 -13.12 65.91
N MET A 34 32.71 -12.49 66.51
CA MET A 34 33.65 -11.61 65.80
C MET A 34 34.42 -12.36 64.71
N GLY A 35 34.89 -13.57 64.99
CA GLY A 35 35.56 -14.41 63.99
C GLY A 35 34.65 -14.78 62.81
N SER A 36 33.39 -15.11 63.10
CA SER A 36 32.38 -15.42 62.08
C SER A 36 32.07 -14.20 61.21
N LEU A 37 31.87 -13.02 61.83
CA LEU A 37 31.64 -11.76 61.13
C LEU A 37 32.83 -11.36 60.25
N TRP A 38 34.06 -11.57 60.72
CA TRP A 38 35.27 -11.33 59.93
C TRP A 38 35.32 -12.22 58.68
N LYS A 39 34.98 -13.51 58.82
CA LYS A 39 34.91 -14.43 57.69
C LYS A 39 33.88 -14.00 56.65
N ILE A 40 32.67 -13.64 57.09
CA ILE A 40 31.60 -13.12 56.22
C ILE A 40 32.05 -11.84 55.50
N ARG A 41 32.77 -10.95 56.18
CA ARG A 41 33.33 -9.73 55.56
C ARG A 41 34.29 -10.05 54.42
N GLU A 42 35.22 -10.99 54.61
CA GLU A 42 36.17 -11.38 53.58
C GLU A 42 35.49 -12.11 52.40
N GLU A 43 34.51 -12.97 52.68
CA GLU A 43 33.66 -13.58 51.64
C GLU A 43 32.93 -12.51 50.81
N MET A 44 32.34 -11.51 51.48
CA MET A 44 31.63 -10.42 50.81
C MET A 44 32.55 -9.58 49.93
N LYS A 45 33.81 -9.38 50.33
CA LYS A 45 34.82 -8.69 49.51
C LYS A 45 35.10 -9.44 48.19
N ILE A 46 35.14 -10.77 48.22
CA ILE A 46 35.31 -11.60 47.02
C ILE A 46 34.09 -11.46 46.11
N ILE A 47 32.88 -11.54 46.68
CA ILE A 47 31.62 -11.40 45.93
C ILE A 47 31.55 -10.02 45.27
N LEU A 48 31.85 -8.94 46.00
CA LEU A 48 31.87 -7.59 45.46
C LEU A 48 32.81 -7.46 44.25
N ASN A 49 34.00 -8.05 44.32
CA ASN A 49 34.94 -8.05 43.19
C ASN A 49 34.41 -8.86 41.99
N GLN A 50 33.75 -9.98 42.23
CA GLN A 50 33.11 -10.78 41.18
C GLN A 50 31.95 -10.01 40.53
N GLU A 51 31.09 -9.39 41.32
CA GLU A 51 29.97 -8.57 40.83
C GLU A 51 30.44 -7.34 40.05
N ALA A 52 31.52 -6.69 40.49
CA ALA A 52 32.14 -5.59 39.74
C ALA A 52 32.68 -6.07 38.37
N LYS A 53 33.33 -7.25 38.33
CA LYS A 53 33.80 -7.87 37.07
C LYS A 53 32.63 -8.23 36.14
N LYS A 54 31.59 -8.89 36.67
CA LYS A 54 30.37 -9.21 35.92
C LYS A 54 29.75 -7.95 35.32
N THR A 55 29.59 -6.91 36.13
CA THR A 55 29.06 -5.61 35.70
C THR A 55 29.86 -5.02 34.54
N ARG A 56 31.20 -5.05 34.61
CA ARG A 56 32.06 -4.58 33.52
C ARG A 56 31.90 -5.44 32.26
N SER A 57 31.91 -6.77 32.40
CA SER A 57 31.75 -7.68 31.26
C SER A 57 30.39 -7.52 30.56
N PHE A 58 29.31 -7.32 31.33
CA PHE A 58 27.98 -7.10 30.79
C PHE A 58 27.89 -5.76 30.03
N LYS A 59 28.47 -4.69 30.56
CA LYS A 59 28.56 -3.40 29.85
C LYS A 59 29.29 -3.53 28.51
N ASN A 60 30.40 -4.26 28.48
CA ASN A 60 31.13 -4.52 27.23
C ASN A 60 30.30 -5.35 26.24
N TYR A 61 29.60 -6.37 26.72
CA TYR A 61 28.71 -7.19 25.89
C TYR A 61 27.56 -6.36 25.30
N VAL A 62 26.93 -5.49 26.09
CA VAL A 62 25.88 -4.59 25.59
C VAL A 62 26.43 -3.64 24.52
N ALA A 63 27.64 -3.10 24.70
CA ALA A 63 28.29 -2.25 23.69
C ALA A 63 28.52 -3.04 22.39
N LEU A 64 29.10 -4.23 22.47
CA LEU A 64 29.30 -5.10 21.31
C LEU A 64 27.97 -5.46 20.62
N ARG A 65 26.92 -5.78 21.38
CA ARG A 65 25.60 -6.08 20.80
C ARG A 65 24.99 -4.90 20.06
N LYS A 66 25.19 -3.66 20.55
CA LYS A 66 24.76 -2.44 19.84
C LYS A 66 25.49 -2.27 18.51
N GLU A 67 26.80 -2.56 18.47
CA GLU A 67 27.58 -2.53 17.22
C GLU A 67 27.07 -3.57 16.22
N MET A 68 26.85 -4.82 16.67
CA MET A 68 26.33 -5.89 15.81
C MET A 68 24.95 -5.55 15.24
N ILE A 69 24.03 -5.03 16.07
CA ILE A 69 22.67 -4.65 15.61
C ILE A 69 22.77 -3.52 14.59
N THR A 70 23.56 -2.49 14.87
CA THR A 70 23.77 -1.37 13.93
C THR A 70 24.30 -1.86 12.59
N ALA A 71 25.29 -2.76 12.59
CA ALA A 71 25.88 -3.32 11.38
C ALA A 71 24.85 -4.11 10.53
N GLU A 72 23.95 -4.88 11.15
CA GLU A 72 22.91 -5.61 10.42
C GLU A 72 21.89 -4.67 9.74
N TYR A 73 21.47 -3.59 10.42
CA TYR A 73 20.59 -2.59 9.81
C TYR A 73 21.28 -1.85 8.66
N GLN A 74 22.56 -1.49 8.81
CA GLN A 74 23.34 -0.87 7.74
C GLN A 74 23.49 -1.81 6.53
N ARG A 75 23.70 -3.10 6.77
CA ARG A 75 23.76 -4.11 5.71
C ARG A 75 22.43 -4.23 4.97
N MET A 76 21.30 -4.22 5.68
CA MET A 76 19.97 -4.21 5.05
C MET A 76 19.75 -2.97 4.18
N LEU A 77 20.12 -1.78 4.68
CA LEU A 77 20.00 -0.54 3.90
C LEU A 77 20.84 -0.56 2.61
N LEU A 78 22.00 -1.20 2.63
CA LEU A 78 22.83 -1.37 1.44
C LEU A 78 22.16 -2.28 0.41
N LEU A 79 21.65 -3.45 0.84
CA LEU A 79 20.95 -4.39 -0.04
C LEU A 79 19.72 -3.77 -0.69
N LEU A 80 18.91 -3.03 0.08
CA LEU A 80 17.73 -2.33 -0.45
C LEU A 80 18.10 -1.23 -1.45
N ARG A 81 19.24 -0.56 -1.28
CA ARG A 81 19.74 0.43 -2.23
C ARG A 81 20.22 -0.21 -3.54
N GLU A 82 20.87 -1.36 -3.46
CA GLU A 82 21.27 -2.13 -4.64
C GLU A 82 20.03 -2.61 -5.41
N GLU A 83 19.01 -3.10 -4.71
CA GLU A 83 17.71 -3.49 -5.27
C GLU A 83 16.98 -2.30 -5.94
N GLU A 84 16.92 -1.15 -5.26
CA GLU A 84 16.38 0.10 -5.81
C GLU A 84 17.06 0.47 -7.14
N GLN A 85 18.38 0.47 -7.17
CA GLN A 85 19.15 0.82 -8.37
C GLN A 85 18.86 -0.13 -9.53
N LEU A 86 18.79 -1.44 -9.28
CA LEU A 86 18.45 -2.44 -10.29
C LEU A 86 17.03 -2.22 -10.84
N HIS A 87 16.06 -1.91 -9.98
CA HIS A 87 14.69 -1.63 -10.40
C HIS A 87 14.61 -0.37 -11.27
N LEU A 88 15.34 0.69 -10.92
CA LEU A 88 15.38 1.93 -11.70
C LEU A 88 16.01 1.72 -13.08
N GLU A 89 17.11 0.97 -13.16
CA GLU A 89 17.77 0.64 -14.43
C GLU A 89 16.86 -0.22 -15.33
N ALA A 90 16.19 -1.23 -14.76
CA ALA A 90 15.23 -2.05 -15.48
C ALA A 90 14.05 -1.21 -16.00
N LEU A 91 13.51 -0.31 -15.17
CA LEU A 91 12.42 0.59 -15.56
C LEU A 91 12.82 1.49 -16.74
N GLU A 92 14.02 2.08 -16.71
CA GLU A 92 14.51 2.90 -17.82
C GLU A 92 14.66 2.10 -19.12
N GLN A 93 15.09 0.84 -19.02
CA GLN A 93 15.25 -0.04 -20.17
C GLN A 93 13.89 -0.46 -20.76
N GLU A 94 12.95 -0.90 -19.92
CA GLU A 94 11.57 -1.22 -20.34
C GLU A 94 10.89 0.00 -20.99
N ALA A 95 11.07 1.19 -20.40
CA ALA A 95 10.53 2.43 -20.95
C ALA A 95 11.07 2.72 -22.35
N LYS A 96 12.37 2.50 -22.61
CA LYS A 96 12.97 2.69 -23.94
C LYS A 96 12.37 1.73 -24.97
N GLU A 97 12.23 0.46 -24.61
CA GLU A 97 11.67 -0.58 -25.48
C GLU A 97 10.20 -0.30 -25.82
N ILE A 98 9.38 0.01 -24.82
CA ILE A 98 7.97 0.36 -25.01
C ILE A 98 7.83 1.64 -25.85
N CYS A 99 8.67 2.66 -25.61
CA CYS A 99 8.67 3.88 -26.42
C CYS A 99 8.94 3.59 -27.89
N GLU A 100 9.87 2.69 -28.20
CA GLU A 100 10.16 2.33 -29.59
C GLU A 100 9.01 1.56 -30.23
N GLN A 101 8.41 0.60 -29.51
CA GLN A 101 7.21 -0.10 -29.96
C GLN A 101 6.05 0.86 -30.25
N LEU A 102 5.86 1.88 -29.41
CA LEU A 102 4.84 2.91 -29.60
C LEU A 102 5.13 3.77 -30.84
N LYS A 103 6.37 4.19 -31.08
CA LYS A 103 6.75 4.94 -32.29
C LYS A 103 6.47 4.12 -33.56
N GLU A 104 6.88 2.86 -33.58
CA GLU A 104 6.58 1.97 -34.71
C GLU A 104 5.08 1.76 -34.89
N SER A 105 4.33 1.63 -33.79
CA SER A 105 2.87 1.53 -33.83
C SER A 105 2.23 2.75 -34.46
N VAL A 106 2.66 3.96 -34.07
CA VAL A 106 2.20 5.22 -34.66
C VAL A 106 2.50 5.26 -36.16
N LEU A 107 3.70 4.85 -36.57
CA LEU A 107 4.09 4.78 -37.99
C LEU A 107 3.18 3.82 -38.77
N ARG A 108 3.03 2.58 -38.29
CA ARG A 108 2.19 1.55 -38.92
C ARG A 108 0.73 2.02 -39.06
N MET A 109 0.18 2.63 -38.02
CA MET A 109 -1.20 3.14 -38.03
C MET A 109 -1.36 4.33 -38.96
N THR A 110 -0.39 5.24 -39.01
CA THR A 110 -0.40 6.38 -39.93
C THR A 110 -0.41 5.91 -41.38
N GLN A 111 0.44 4.94 -41.72
CA GLN A 111 0.46 4.34 -43.06
C GLN A 111 -0.85 3.64 -43.41
N TYR A 112 -1.42 2.90 -42.45
CA TYR A 112 -2.71 2.24 -42.63
C TYR A 112 -3.85 3.25 -42.87
N ARG A 113 -3.85 4.37 -42.14
CA ARG A 113 -4.80 5.48 -42.34
C ARG A 113 -4.69 6.10 -43.73
N GLU A 114 -3.49 6.33 -44.25
CA GLU A 114 -3.32 6.86 -45.61
C GLU A 114 -3.79 5.84 -46.67
N ARG A 115 -3.52 4.53 -46.49
CA ARG A 115 -4.09 3.49 -47.37
C ARG A 115 -5.62 3.51 -47.40
N LEU A 116 -6.26 3.64 -46.23
CA LEU A 116 -7.72 3.75 -46.14
C LEU A 116 -8.25 4.98 -46.88
N LYS A 117 -7.52 6.10 -46.81
CA LYS A 117 -7.88 7.34 -47.51
C LYS A 117 -7.78 7.19 -49.03
N ASP A 118 -6.78 6.48 -49.52
CA ASP A 118 -6.64 6.18 -50.95
C ASP A 118 -7.75 5.25 -51.43
N MET A 119 -8.05 4.17 -50.70
CA MET A 119 -9.19 3.30 -51.00
C MET A 119 -10.52 4.08 -50.99
N TYR A 120 -10.73 4.97 -50.01
CA TYR A 120 -11.93 5.82 -49.97
C TYR A 120 -12.06 6.72 -51.19
N ARG A 121 -10.94 7.28 -51.69
CA ARG A 121 -10.93 8.09 -52.93
C ARG A 121 -11.27 7.26 -54.15
N GLU A 122 -10.74 6.04 -54.27
CA GLU A 122 -11.06 5.13 -55.36
C GLU A 122 -12.55 4.75 -55.37
N LEU A 123 -13.10 4.42 -54.21
CA LEU A 123 -14.54 4.17 -54.05
C LEU A 123 -15.38 5.39 -54.44
N THR A 124 -14.98 6.58 -54.00
CA THR A 124 -15.67 7.83 -54.37
C THR A 124 -15.65 8.08 -55.87
N ALA A 125 -14.51 7.85 -56.53
CA ALA A 125 -14.38 8.00 -57.98
C ALA A 125 -15.23 6.98 -58.74
N MET A 126 -15.37 5.75 -58.23
CA MET A 126 -16.22 4.73 -58.82
C MET A 126 -17.71 5.08 -58.77
N CYS A 127 -18.17 5.75 -57.71
CA CYS A 127 -19.57 6.19 -57.59
C CYS A 127 -20.02 7.15 -58.71
N CYS A 128 -19.09 7.78 -59.43
CA CYS A 128 -19.39 8.69 -60.55
C CYS A 128 -19.46 7.98 -61.91
N LYS A 129 -19.24 6.66 -61.97
CA LYS A 129 -19.25 5.87 -63.21
C LYS A 129 -20.66 5.38 -63.57
N PRO A 130 -20.93 5.08 -64.86
CA PRO A 130 -22.25 4.56 -65.29
C PRO A 130 -22.56 3.17 -64.71
N ASP A 131 -23.84 2.89 -64.45
CA ASP A 131 -24.35 1.71 -63.70
C ASP A 131 -23.80 0.35 -64.16
N ARG A 132 -23.59 0.17 -65.46
CA ARG A 132 -23.03 -1.07 -66.02
C ARG A 132 -21.63 -1.38 -65.50
N GLU A 133 -20.84 -0.36 -65.18
CA GLU A 133 -19.46 -0.49 -64.66
C GLU A 133 -19.46 -0.65 -63.14
N LEU A 134 -20.45 -0.09 -62.44
CA LEU A 134 -20.64 -0.26 -60.99
C LEU A 134 -21.01 -1.70 -60.61
N LEU A 135 -21.91 -2.33 -61.39
CA LEU A 135 -22.36 -3.70 -61.14
C LEU A 135 -21.23 -4.74 -61.25
N GLN A 136 -20.22 -4.48 -62.08
CA GLN A 136 -19.07 -5.38 -62.24
C GLN A 136 -18.07 -5.31 -61.07
N VAL A 137 -18.14 -4.26 -60.24
CA VAL A 137 -17.11 -3.93 -59.23
C VAL A 137 -17.62 -4.05 -57.80
N LEU A 138 -18.93 -4.14 -57.59
CA LEU A 138 -19.56 -4.19 -56.26
C LEU A 138 -19.04 -5.34 -55.37
N VAL A 139 -18.76 -6.51 -55.96
CA VAL A 139 -18.19 -7.67 -55.24
C VAL A 139 -16.78 -7.36 -54.74
N ASN A 140 -15.94 -6.73 -55.58
CA ASN A 140 -14.59 -6.35 -55.21
C ASN A 140 -14.57 -5.27 -54.11
N VAL A 141 -15.56 -4.37 -54.09
CA VAL A 141 -15.67 -3.34 -53.05
C VAL A 141 -15.92 -3.95 -51.67
N LEU A 142 -16.83 -4.93 -51.59
CA LEU A 142 -17.13 -5.63 -50.33
C LEU A 142 -15.91 -6.44 -49.84
N GLU A 143 -15.24 -7.16 -50.74
CA GLU A 143 -14.01 -7.88 -50.42
C GLU A 143 -12.88 -6.93 -49.94
N MET A 144 -12.74 -5.75 -50.56
CA MET A 144 -11.77 -4.74 -50.13
C MET A 144 -12.08 -4.18 -48.74
N THR A 145 -13.35 -3.93 -48.41
CA THR A 145 -13.73 -3.45 -47.07
C THR A 145 -13.51 -4.51 -46.00
N ASP A 146 -13.84 -5.77 -46.29
CA ASP A 146 -13.62 -6.88 -45.36
C ASP A 146 -12.12 -7.12 -45.12
N LEU A 147 -11.31 -7.08 -46.18
CA LEU A 147 -9.85 -7.16 -46.09
C LEU A 147 -9.25 -6.02 -45.27
N ALA A 148 -9.75 -4.80 -45.44
CA ALA A 148 -9.31 -3.65 -44.65
C ALA A 148 -9.61 -3.89 -43.16
N GLU A 149 -10.85 -4.24 -42.80
CA GLU A 149 -11.24 -4.52 -41.41
C GLU A 149 -10.33 -5.61 -40.77
N MET A 150 -10.06 -6.69 -41.51
CA MET A 150 -9.17 -7.77 -41.05
C MET A 150 -7.71 -7.35 -40.87
N GLN A 151 -7.21 -6.43 -41.71
CA GLN A 151 -5.82 -5.97 -41.68
C GLN A 151 -5.58 -4.78 -40.73
N LYS A 152 -6.60 -4.37 -39.97
CA LYS A 152 -6.50 -3.26 -39.01
C LYS A 152 -5.39 -3.52 -37.99
N PRO A 153 -4.33 -2.67 -37.95
CA PRO A 153 -3.27 -2.83 -36.97
C PRO A 153 -3.79 -2.65 -35.54
N GLN A 154 -3.33 -3.49 -34.62
CA GLN A 154 -3.66 -3.36 -33.20
C GLN A 154 -2.76 -2.30 -32.53
N PRO A 155 -3.31 -1.46 -31.63
CA PRO A 155 -2.50 -0.56 -30.81
C PRO A 155 -1.62 -1.34 -29.85
N VAL A 156 -0.43 -0.81 -29.60
CA VAL A 156 0.41 -1.27 -28.50
C VAL A 156 -0.22 -0.79 -27.19
N ASN A 157 -0.37 -1.71 -26.24
CA ASN A 157 -0.77 -1.39 -24.87
C ASN A 157 0.48 -1.34 -23.99
N PRO A 158 0.97 -0.14 -23.60
CA PRO A 158 2.14 -0.02 -22.75
C PRO A 158 1.85 -0.55 -21.34
N GLU A 159 2.64 -1.53 -20.91
CA GLU A 159 2.59 -2.12 -19.56
C GLU A 159 4.01 -2.30 -19.02
N LEU A 160 4.31 -1.65 -17.91
CA LEU A 160 5.55 -1.70 -17.15
C LEU A 160 5.46 -2.80 -16.08
N THR A 161 6.59 -3.45 -15.84
CA THR A 161 6.70 -4.44 -14.78
C THR A 161 6.80 -3.74 -13.41
N CYS A 162 5.85 -4.03 -12.52
CA CYS A 162 6.02 -3.71 -11.11
C CYS A 162 6.95 -4.75 -10.47
N TRP A 163 8.09 -4.33 -9.93
CA TRP A 163 9.01 -5.24 -9.25
C TRP A 163 8.66 -5.38 -7.76
N PRO A 164 8.74 -6.59 -7.17
CA PRO A 164 8.55 -6.78 -5.74
C PRO A 164 9.60 -5.99 -4.96
N VAL A 165 9.23 -5.42 -3.82
CA VAL A 165 10.20 -4.80 -2.89
C VAL A 165 10.42 -5.74 -1.72
N THR A 166 11.67 -6.15 -1.48
CA THR A 166 12.01 -7.14 -0.45
C THR A 166 11.52 -6.72 0.94
N GLY A 167 10.69 -7.58 1.56
CA GLY A 167 10.18 -7.40 2.92
C GLY A 167 9.18 -6.26 3.11
N ILE A 168 8.73 -5.59 2.03
CA ILE A 168 7.84 -4.43 2.15
C ILE A 168 6.52 -4.82 2.81
N LEU A 169 5.88 -5.91 2.38
CA LEU A 169 4.60 -6.34 2.93
C LEU A 169 4.75 -6.76 4.40
N ASP A 170 5.84 -7.41 4.79
CA ASP A 170 6.11 -7.75 6.19
C ASP A 170 6.24 -6.49 7.04
N MET A 171 6.87 -5.44 6.50
CA MET A 171 6.99 -4.15 7.17
C MET A 171 5.64 -3.45 7.32
N LEU A 172 4.85 -3.39 6.25
CA LEU A 172 3.54 -2.75 6.22
C LEU A 172 2.53 -3.44 7.14
N ASN A 173 2.61 -4.76 7.26
CA ASN A 173 1.75 -5.54 8.16
C ASN A 173 1.92 -5.17 9.65
N ASN A 174 3.01 -4.51 10.06
CA ASN A 174 3.13 -3.97 11.42
C ASN A 174 2.14 -2.83 11.71
N PHE A 175 1.53 -2.25 10.67
CA PHE A 175 0.54 -1.17 10.75
C PHE A 175 -0.87 -1.64 10.38
N ARG A 176 -1.10 -2.96 10.37
CA ARG A 176 -2.33 -3.55 9.84
C ARG A 176 -3.56 -3.15 10.67
N VAL A 177 -4.61 -2.78 9.97
CA VAL A 177 -5.94 -2.51 10.51
C VAL A 177 -6.95 -3.38 9.76
N ASP A 178 -7.58 -4.31 10.48
CA ASP A 178 -8.63 -5.17 9.94
C ASP A 178 -10.02 -4.52 10.07
N ASP A 179 -11.00 -5.02 9.30
CA ASP A 179 -12.40 -4.57 9.31
C ASP A 179 -12.60 -3.06 9.11
N ILE A 180 -11.75 -2.48 8.27
CA ILE A 180 -11.68 -1.04 8.09
C ILE A 180 -12.94 -0.47 7.41
N LEU A 181 -13.57 -1.23 6.53
CA LEU A 181 -14.81 -0.88 5.84
C LEU A 181 -16.00 -1.44 6.61
N SER A 182 -16.66 -0.59 7.40
CA SER A 182 -17.73 -1.00 8.33
C SER A 182 -19.12 -0.52 7.92
N GLN A 183 -19.21 0.38 6.94
CA GLN A 183 -20.48 0.87 6.39
C GLN A 183 -20.53 0.53 4.91
N THR A 184 -21.71 0.15 4.40
CA THR A 184 -21.91 -0.20 2.98
C THR A 184 -23.25 0.32 2.49
N MET A 185 -23.31 0.75 1.24
CA MET A 185 -24.51 1.16 0.52
C MET A 185 -24.45 0.62 -0.90
N THR A 186 -25.60 0.21 -1.41
CA THR A 186 -25.75 -0.23 -2.80
C THR A 186 -26.39 0.90 -3.60
N ILE A 187 -25.81 1.21 -4.75
CA ILE A 187 -26.11 2.41 -5.53
C ILE A 187 -26.22 2.06 -7.00
N HIS A 188 -27.25 2.59 -7.65
CA HIS A 188 -27.49 2.37 -9.08
C HIS A 188 -26.84 3.45 -9.98
N HIS A 189 -26.39 4.57 -9.42
CA HIS A 189 -25.68 5.65 -10.10
C HIS A 189 -24.59 6.29 -9.22
N MET A 190 -23.31 6.16 -9.59
CA MET A 190 -22.20 6.84 -8.91
C MET A 190 -21.59 7.91 -9.81
N SER A 191 -21.27 9.07 -9.24
CA SER A 191 -20.49 10.13 -9.89
C SER A 191 -19.32 10.55 -9.00
N LEU A 192 -18.09 10.53 -9.52
CA LEU A 192 -17.01 11.36 -8.98
C LEU A 192 -17.13 12.75 -9.61
N SER A 193 -17.21 13.78 -8.79
CA SER A 193 -17.30 15.17 -9.22
C SER A 193 -15.92 15.82 -9.09
N GLU A 194 -15.45 16.44 -10.16
CA GLU A 194 -14.21 17.24 -10.18
C GLU A 194 -14.49 18.75 -10.04
N ASP A 195 -15.71 19.15 -9.64
CA ASP A 195 -16.12 20.54 -9.86
C ASP A 195 -15.79 21.54 -8.78
N GLY A 196 -14.94 22.49 -9.19
CA GLY A 196 -15.47 23.85 -9.40
C GLY A 196 -16.12 23.98 -10.79
N ASP A 197 -17.44 23.81 -10.82
CA ASP A 197 -18.43 24.07 -11.89
C ASP A 197 -18.42 23.23 -13.21
N ASP A 198 -19.26 22.19 -13.24
CA ASP A 198 -19.69 21.33 -14.38
C ASP A 198 -18.66 20.43 -15.14
N ALA A 199 -18.22 19.35 -14.50
CA ALA A 199 -17.35 18.27 -14.95
C ALA A 199 -17.51 17.04 -14.01
N SER A 200 -18.57 16.27 -14.28
CA SER A 200 -18.74 14.93 -13.73
C SER A 200 -17.80 13.93 -14.43
N VAL A 201 -17.06 13.12 -13.67
CA VAL A 201 -16.31 11.97 -14.21
C VAL A 201 -17.32 10.89 -14.55
N MET A 202 -17.82 10.95 -15.77
CA MET A 202 -18.73 9.96 -16.33
C MET A 202 -17.97 8.68 -16.66
N PHE A 203 -18.41 7.55 -16.11
CA PHE A 203 -18.38 6.30 -16.86
C PHE A 203 -19.47 6.37 -17.93
N ARG A 204 -19.22 7.17 -18.97
CA ARG A 204 -19.99 7.02 -20.22
C ARG A 204 -19.28 5.92 -21.00
N ASP A 205 -19.99 4.81 -21.18
CA ASP A 205 -19.61 3.86 -22.20
C ASP A 205 -19.72 4.59 -23.54
N GLU A 206 -18.60 4.86 -24.22
CA GLU A 206 -18.60 5.43 -25.57
C GLU A 206 -19.06 4.37 -26.57
N HIS A 207 -20.34 4.01 -26.50
CA HIS A 207 -21.02 3.31 -27.58
C HIS A 207 -21.55 4.36 -28.55
N HIS A 208 -20.77 4.63 -29.59
CA HIS A 208 -21.31 5.26 -30.79
C HIS A 208 -22.40 4.36 -31.38
N GLY A 209 -23.66 4.79 -31.24
CA GLY A 209 -24.75 4.45 -32.14
C GLY A 209 -25.22 3.00 -32.14
N THR A 210 -25.89 2.53 -31.09
CA THR A 210 -27.05 1.64 -31.27
C THR A 210 -27.93 1.65 -30.02
N SER A 211 -29.24 1.83 -30.22
CA SER A 211 -30.28 1.70 -29.20
C SER A 211 -30.16 0.36 -28.47
N ARG A 212 -29.65 0.38 -27.23
CA ARG A 212 -29.82 -0.69 -26.23
C ARG A 212 -30.10 -0.03 -24.89
N GLN A 213 -31.14 -0.51 -24.20
CA GLN A 213 -31.52 -0.14 -22.84
C GLN A 213 -30.30 0.06 -21.94
N PRO A 214 -30.26 1.10 -21.08
CA PRO A 214 -29.18 1.26 -20.12
C PRO A 214 -29.22 0.07 -19.16
N GLN A 215 -28.23 -0.82 -19.25
CA GLN A 215 -28.02 -1.83 -18.21
C GLN A 215 -27.79 -1.09 -16.90
N ILE A 216 -28.69 -1.27 -15.93
CA ILE A 216 -28.54 -0.73 -14.59
C ILE A 216 -27.39 -1.51 -13.95
N VAL A 217 -26.20 -0.91 -13.95
CA VAL A 217 -25.03 -1.53 -13.33
C VAL A 217 -25.02 -1.15 -11.85
N GLU A 218 -25.16 -2.15 -10.99
CA GLU A 218 -25.16 -1.99 -9.55
C GLU A 218 -23.73 -1.72 -9.04
N SER A 219 -23.59 -0.76 -8.13
CA SER A 219 -22.32 -0.44 -7.48
C SER A 219 -22.46 -0.60 -5.98
N VAL A 220 -21.54 -1.33 -5.37
CA VAL A 220 -21.46 -1.49 -3.92
C VAL A 220 -20.37 -0.56 -3.40
N VAL A 221 -20.74 0.29 -2.48
CA VAL A 221 -19.86 1.32 -1.92
C VAL A 221 -19.70 1.08 -0.44
N SER A 222 -18.46 0.94 0.01
CA SER A 222 -18.11 0.65 1.38
C SER A 222 -17.09 1.65 1.91
N TRP A 223 -17.21 2.06 3.17
CA TRP A 223 -16.29 3.02 3.78
C TRP A 223 -16.14 2.83 5.28
N GLY A 224 -15.09 3.44 5.84
CA GLY A 224 -14.81 3.39 7.27
C GLY A 224 -15.74 4.28 8.09
N ALA A 225 -16.26 3.76 9.20
CA ALA A 225 -17.02 4.54 10.18
C ALA A 225 -16.14 5.55 10.94
N ARG A 226 -14.84 5.26 11.06
CA ARG A 226 -13.85 6.12 11.73
C ARG A 226 -12.88 6.68 10.71
N ALA A 227 -12.46 7.92 10.95
CA ALA A 227 -11.43 8.59 10.18
C ALA A 227 -10.09 8.50 10.91
N PHE A 228 -9.01 8.46 10.15
CA PHE A 228 -7.64 8.58 10.63
C PHE A 228 -7.25 10.05 10.75
N THR A 229 -6.59 10.41 11.84
CA THR A 229 -6.13 11.78 12.12
C THR A 229 -4.64 11.86 12.42
N SER A 230 -3.94 10.73 12.44
CA SER A 230 -2.51 10.60 12.72
C SER A 230 -2.05 9.16 12.52
N GLY A 231 -0.73 8.96 12.50
CA GLY A 231 -0.09 7.65 12.51
C GLY A 231 0.00 6.99 11.13
N ARG A 232 0.40 5.71 11.16
CA ARG A 232 0.56 4.85 9.98
C ARG A 232 -0.43 3.71 10.05
N HIS A 233 -1.10 3.45 8.93
CA HIS A 233 -2.17 2.46 8.83
C HIS A 233 -2.03 1.69 7.51
N TYR A 234 -2.26 0.39 7.56
CA TYR A 234 -2.24 -0.49 6.40
C TYR A 234 -3.48 -1.37 6.38
N TRP A 235 -4.11 -1.52 5.22
CA TRP A 235 -5.22 -2.46 5.03
C TRP A 235 -5.20 -3.01 3.60
N GLU A 236 -5.88 -4.13 3.40
CA GLU A 236 -5.97 -4.79 2.09
C GLU A 236 -7.42 -4.88 1.64
N LEU A 237 -7.68 -4.53 0.38
CA LEU A 237 -9.01 -4.54 -0.22
C LEU A 237 -9.07 -5.55 -1.35
N ASP A 238 -10.08 -6.41 -1.36
CA ASP A 238 -10.29 -7.42 -2.40
C ASP A 238 -11.05 -6.82 -3.59
N VAL A 239 -10.46 -6.94 -4.79
CA VAL A 239 -11.05 -6.47 -6.04
C VAL A 239 -11.24 -7.59 -7.08
N THR A 240 -11.06 -8.86 -6.67
CA THR A 240 -11.00 -10.04 -7.55
C THR A 240 -12.22 -10.20 -8.46
N HIS A 241 -13.42 -9.92 -7.92
CA HIS A 241 -14.69 -10.17 -8.62
C HIS A 241 -15.29 -8.93 -9.28
N SER A 242 -14.54 -7.82 -9.35
CA SER A 242 -15.04 -6.54 -9.87
C SER A 242 -14.35 -6.16 -11.18
N SER A 243 -15.10 -5.88 -12.24
CA SER A 243 -14.51 -5.46 -13.52
C SER A 243 -14.02 -4.01 -13.51
N SER A 244 -14.60 -3.17 -12.66
CA SER A 244 -14.19 -1.79 -12.41
C SER A 244 -14.31 -1.50 -10.91
N TRP A 245 -13.39 -0.73 -10.36
CA TRP A 245 -13.36 -0.41 -8.94
C TRP A 245 -12.65 0.92 -8.71
N ILE A 246 -12.94 1.52 -7.56
CA ILE A 246 -12.31 2.74 -7.05
C ILE A 246 -11.99 2.49 -5.58
N LEU A 247 -10.76 2.75 -5.15
CA LEU A 247 -10.37 2.57 -3.77
C LEU A 247 -9.39 3.64 -3.33
N GLY A 248 -9.29 3.84 -2.01
CA GLY A 248 -8.31 4.74 -1.43
C GLY A 248 -8.83 5.38 -0.16
N ILE A 249 -8.49 6.66 0.01
CA ILE A 249 -8.93 7.46 1.14
C ILE A 249 -9.51 8.80 0.69
N CYS A 250 -10.42 9.34 1.48
CA CYS A 250 -11.06 10.63 1.23
C CYS A 250 -11.42 11.30 2.56
N LYS A 251 -11.55 12.62 2.57
CA LYS A 251 -12.02 13.36 3.76
C LYS A 251 -13.44 12.96 4.16
N ASP A 252 -14.37 13.13 3.22
CA ASP A 252 -15.78 12.88 3.42
C ASP A 252 -16.42 12.23 2.21
N ILE A 253 -17.49 11.49 2.50
CA ILE A 253 -18.33 10.78 1.54
C ILE A 253 -19.71 11.39 1.66
N LEU A 254 -20.09 12.18 0.67
CA LEU A 254 -21.43 12.75 0.61
C LEU A 254 -22.39 11.68 0.07
N LYS A 255 -23.51 11.53 0.76
CA LYS A 255 -24.53 10.53 0.46
C LYS A 255 -25.84 11.23 0.15
N THR A 256 -26.46 10.85 -0.94
CA THR A 256 -27.88 11.08 -1.21
C THR A 256 -28.57 9.74 -1.37
N ASP A 257 -29.91 9.74 -1.40
CA ASP A 257 -30.70 8.50 -1.52
C ASP A 257 -30.34 7.67 -2.77
N THR A 258 -29.72 8.28 -3.78
CA THR A 258 -29.43 7.66 -5.07
C THR A 258 -27.98 7.78 -5.55
N ASN A 259 -27.10 8.48 -4.81
CA ASN A 259 -25.74 8.76 -5.27
C ASN A 259 -24.74 8.89 -4.10
N ILE A 260 -23.48 8.57 -4.38
CA ILE A 260 -22.33 8.91 -3.53
C ILE A 260 -21.38 9.78 -4.35
N SER A 261 -20.97 10.91 -3.76
CA SER A 261 -19.93 11.77 -4.31
C SER A 261 -18.73 11.86 -3.36
N ILE A 262 -17.55 11.89 -3.97
CA ILE A 262 -16.26 12.15 -3.33
C ILE A 262 -15.65 13.35 -4.05
N TYR A 263 -15.15 14.31 -3.29
CA TYR A 263 -14.40 15.44 -3.82
C TYR A 263 -12.97 15.02 -4.14
N SER A 264 -12.56 15.17 -5.40
CA SER A 264 -11.25 14.74 -5.89
C SER A 264 -10.09 15.43 -5.18
N GLU A 265 -10.20 16.72 -4.85
CA GLU A 265 -9.13 17.48 -4.18
C GLU A 265 -8.84 17.01 -2.75
N GLU A 266 -9.80 16.34 -2.11
CA GLU A 266 -9.71 15.87 -0.72
C GLU A 266 -9.65 14.34 -0.66
N ALA A 267 -9.22 13.71 -1.75
CA ALA A 267 -9.11 12.27 -1.89
C ALA A 267 -7.79 11.83 -2.51
N CYS A 268 -7.37 10.62 -2.16
CA CYS A 268 -6.25 9.92 -2.78
C CYS A 268 -6.78 8.56 -3.22
N VAL A 269 -7.14 8.44 -4.50
CA VAL A 269 -7.78 7.23 -5.03
C VAL A 269 -7.00 6.61 -6.19
N LEU A 270 -7.07 5.28 -6.24
CA LEU A 270 -6.67 4.44 -7.36
C LEU A 270 -7.93 3.79 -7.93
N PHE A 271 -8.11 3.84 -9.26
CA PHE A 271 -9.29 3.27 -9.89
C PHE A 271 -9.03 2.68 -11.26
N VAL A 272 -9.96 1.83 -11.71
CA VAL A 272 -9.94 1.20 -13.03
C VAL A 272 -11.06 1.74 -13.91
N LYS A 273 -10.69 2.28 -15.09
CA LYS A 273 -11.63 2.72 -16.13
C LYS A 273 -11.43 1.92 -17.41
N LYS A 274 -12.54 1.59 -18.10
CA LYS A 274 -12.51 1.00 -19.44
C LYS A 274 -12.34 2.13 -20.46
N VAL A 275 -11.27 2.09 -21.25
CA VAL A 275 -10.95 3.04 -22.33
C VAL A 275 -10.60 2.23 -23.58
N ASN A 276 -11.24 2.51 -24.72
CA ASN A 276 -11.01 1.81 -25.99
C ASN A 276 -11.06 0.28 -25.88
N ASN A 277 -12.02 -0.24 -25.11
CA ASN A 277 -12.19 -1.68 -24.83
C ASN A 277 -11.09 -2.34 -23.97
N HIS A 278 -10.19 -1.56 -23.36
CA HIS A 278 -9.18 -2.02 -22.41
C HIS A 278 -9.40 -1.41 -21.03
N TYR A 279 -9.02 -2.12 -19.97
CA TYR A 279 -9.08 -1.60 -18.60
C TYR A 279 -7.74 -1.00 -18.21
N SER A 280 -7.72 0.28 -17.86
CA SER A 280 -6.52 1.00 -17.43
C SER A 280 -6.69 1.53 -16.02
N LEU A 281 -5.57 1.64 -15.31
CA LEU A 281 -5.49 2.19 -13.95
C LEU A 281 -5.29 3.70 -14.00
N PHE A 282 -5.90 4.39 -13.04
CA PHE A 282 -5.86 5.85 -12.92
C PHE A 282 -5.78 6.31 -11.47
N THR A 283 -5.24 7.51 -11.29
CA THR A 283 -5.28 8.28 -10.04
C THR A 283 -6.09 9.55 -10.24
N ASN A 284 -6.47 10.25 -9.16
CA ASN A 284 -7.28 11.48 -9.26
C ASN A 284 -6.46 12.78 -9.22
N THR A 285 -5.35 12.84 -8.47
CA THR A 285 -4.64 14.12 -8.26
C THR A 285 -3.13 13.95 -8.31
N PRO A 286 -2.48 14.30 -9.43
CA PRO A 286 -3.09 14.58 -10.75
C PRO A 286 -3.67 13.32 -11.41
N PRO A 287 -4.54 13.48 -12.42
CA PRO A 287 -5.15 12.36 -13.13
C PRO A 287 -4.13 11.70 -14.08
N TYR A 288 -3.40 10.71 -13.58
CA TYR A 288 -2.43 9.95 -14.36
C TYR A 288 -2.92 8.56 -14.68
N ILE A 289 -2.75 8.16 -15.95
CA ILE A 289 -2.80 6.76 -16.36
C ILE A 289 -1.61 6.06 -15.72
N GLN A 290 -1.87 4.95 -15.02
CA GLN A 290 -0.84 4.09 -14.48
C GLN A 290 -0.57 2.98 -15.51
N TYR A 291 0.59 3.03 -16.14
CA TYR A 291 1.03 2.06 -17.16
C TYR A 291 1.51 0.75 -16.55
N VAL A 292 0.97 0.33 -15.42
CA VAL A 292 1.36 -0.92 -14.74
C VAL A 292 0.23 -1.94 -14.88
N LYS A 293 0.60 -3.22 -14.73
CA LYS A 293 -0.38 -4.29 -14.79
C LYS A 293 -1.45 -4.10 -13.72
N ARG A 294 -2.72 -4.19 -14.13
CA ARG A 294 -3.86 -4.16 -13.22
C ARG A 294 -3.79 -5.33 -12.22
N PRO A 295 -3.84 -5.08 -10.90
CA PRO A 295 -3.97 -6.12 -9.90
C PRO A 295 -5.30 -6.87 -10.05
N LEU A 296 -5.26 -8.20 -9.94
CA LEU A 296 -6.43 -9.08 -10.05
C LEU A 296 -6.90 -9.67 -8.70
N GLY A 297 -6.21 -9.35 -7.61
CA GLY A 297 -6.48 -9.90 -6.28
C GLY A 297 -6.73 -8.82 -5.25
N ARG A 298 -5.88 -8.77 -4.22
CA ARG A 298 -5.94 -7.77 -3.17
C ARG A 298 -5.00 -6.60 -3.45
N ILE A 299 -5.47 -5.40 -3.13
CA ILE A 299 -4.70 -4.16 -3.19
C ILE A 299 -4.47 -3.67 -1.77
N GLY A 300 -3.20 -3.53 -1.40
CA GLY A 300 -2.79 -2.97 -0.12
C GLY A 300 -2.79 -1.46 -0.20
N VAL A 301 -3.41 -0.79 0.76
CA VAL A 301 -3.37 0.67 0.91
C VAL A 301 -2.59 0.99 2.18
N PHE A 302 -1.53 1.78 2.03
CA PHE A 302 -0.75 2.30 3.14
C PHE A 302 -0.96 3.80 3.25
N LEU A 303 -1.40 4.24 4.43
CA LEU A 303 -1.50 5.64 4.82
C LEU A 303 -0.40 5.94 5.84
N ASP A 304 0.50 6.86 5.49
CA ASP A 304 1.36 7.53 6.46
C ASP A 304 0.81 8.94 6.66
N TYR A 305 -0.10 9.08 7.63
CA TYR A 305 -0.77 10.35 7.88
C TYR A 305 0.24 11.41 8.34
N ASP A 306 1.18 11.02 9.20
CA ASP A 306 2.16 11.93 9.80
C ASP A 306 3.12 12.51 8.77
N ASN A 307 3.42 11.75 7.71
CA ASN A 307 4.25 12.20 6.59
C ASN A 307 3.44 12.63 5.34
N GLY A 308 2.11 12.57 5.38
CA GLY A 308 1.28 13.03 4.27
C GLY A 308 1.31 12.12 3.03
N ALA A 309 1.56 10.82 3.17
CA ALA A 309 1.75 9.92 2.04
C ALA A 309 0.70 8.81 1.98
N VAL A 310 0.32 8.43 0.75
CA VAL A 310 -0.57 7.28 0.48
C VAL A 310 0.03 6.45 -0.63
N SER A 311 0.16 5.14 -0.41
CA SER A 311 0.73 4.22 -1.38
C SER A 311 -0.17 3.00 -1.59
N PHE A 312 -0.19 2.49 -2.82
CA PHE A 312 -0.95 1.32 -3.23
C PHE A 312 -0.02 0.21 -3.67
N TYR A 313 -0.28 -1.01 -3.21
CA TYR A 313 0.54 -2.18 -3.46
C TYR A 313 -0.28 -3.33 -4.05
N ASP A 314 0.29 -4.04 -5.03
CA ASP A 314 -0.22 -5.35 -5.42
C ASP A 314 0.24 -6.35 -4.35
N VAL A 315 -0.71 -6.85 -3.55
CA VAL A 315 -0.41 -7.76 -2.43
C VAL A 315 0.13 -9.09 -2.92
N CYS A 316 -0.34 -9.57 -4.08
CA CYS A 316 0.11 -10.84 -4.64
C CYS A 316 1.57 -10.76 -5.08
N ARG A 317 1.97 -9.61 -5.62
CA ARG A 317 3.32 -9.39 -6.16
C ARG A 317 4.27 -8.71 -5.17
N GLY A 318 3.77 -8.16 -4.06
CA GLY A 318 4.60 -7.40 -3.11
C GLY A 318 5.24 -6.16 -3.74
N SER A 319 4.56 -5.55 -4.72
CA SER A 319 5.12 -4.49 -5.55
C SER A 319 4.31 -3.21 -5.47
N LEU A 320 4.98 -2.06 -5.57
CA LEU A 320 4.32 -0.75 -5.62
C LEU A 320 3.54 -0.60 -6.93
N ILE A 321 2.28 -0.15 -6.82
CA ILE A 321 1.45 0.26 -7.97
C ILE A 321 1.61 1.76 -8.18
N TYR A 322 1.40 2.54 -7.12
CA TYR A 322 1.47 4.00 -7.15
C TYR A 322 1.65 4.56 -5.75
N SER A 323 2.30 5.72 -5.62
CA SER A 323 2.35 6.50 -4.38
C SER A 323 2.06 7.96 -4.66
N PHE A 324 1.14 8.54 -3.90
CA PHE A 324 1.01 9.99 -3.80
C PHE A 324 2.25 10.55 -3.09
N LEU A 325 2.78 11.66 -3.62
CA LEU A 325 3.92 12.33 -3.02
C LEU A 325 3.53 12.92 -1.65
N PRO A 326 4.46 13.00 -0.69
CA PRO A 326 4.22 13.56 0.63
C PRO A 326 3.58 14.97 0.57
N SER A 327 2.37 15.10 1.12
CA SER A 327 1.65 16.36 1.27
C SER A 327 0.89 16.37 2.61
N PRO A 328 1.05 17.38 3.47
CA PRO A 328 0.43 17.39 4.79
C PRO A 328 -1.09 17.26 4.72
N PHE A 329 -1.65 16.31 5.47
CA PHE A 329 -3.10 16.21 5.65
C PHE A 329 -3.57 17.17 6.74
N SER A 330 -4.58 17.99 6.41
CA SER A 330 -5.17 18.97 7.34
C SER A 330 -6.53 18.52 7.89
N PHE A 331 -6.98 17.33 7.53
CA PHE A 331 -8.31 16.82 7.88
C PHE A 331 -8.32 15.31 8.10
N PRO A 332 -9.28 14.79 8.89
CA PRO A 332 -9.46 13.36 9.07
C PRO A 332 -9.74 12.64 7.74
N LEU A 333 -9.16 11.46 7.53
CA LEU A 333 -9.29 10.67 6.31
C LEU A 333 -10.01 9.36 6.55
N LYS A 334 -11.00 9.05 5.72
CA LYS A 334 -11.76 7.80 5.74
C LYS A 334 -11.35 6.90 4.57
N PRO A 335 -11.16 5.61 4.81
CA PRO A 335 -10.97 4.63 3.75
C PRO A 335 -12.27 4.38 3.01
N PHE A 336 -12.14 4.11 1.72
CA PHE A 336 -13.24 3.98 0.78
C PHE A 336 -12.96 2.87 -0.25
N LEU A 337 -14.02 2.16 -0.64
CA LEU A 337 -14.04 1.19 -1.72
C LEU A 337 -15.37 1.28 -2.46
N CYS A 338 -15.31 1.31 -3.78
CA CYS A 338 -16.44 1.13 -4.67
C CYS A 338 -16.13 -0.02 -5.63
N LEU A 339 -17.03 -1.01 -5.65
CA LEU A 339 -17.01 -2.14 -6.57
C LEU A 339 -18.20 -2.02 -7.51
N ARG A 340 -17.98 -2.22 -8.80
CA ARG A 340 -19.04 -2.21 -9.80
C ARG A 340 -19.31 -3.65 -10.25
N SER A 341 -20.55 -4.12 -10.05
CA SER A 341 -20.95 -5.44 -10.51
C SER A 341 -20.91 -5.51 -12.04
N LEU A 342 -20.74 -6.71 -12.58
CA LEU A 342 -20.87 -6.98 -14.01
C LEU A 342 -22.34 -6.94 -14.46
#